data_AF-A0A3N9NAJ4-F1
#
_entry.id   AF-A0A3N9NAJ4-F1
#
_cell.length_a   1.000
_cell.length_b   1.000
_cell.length_c   1.000
_cell.angle_alpha   90.00
_cell.angle_beta   90.00
_cell.angle_gamma   90.00
#
_symmetry.space_group_name_H-M   'P 1'
#
loop_
_entity.id
_entity.type
_entity.pdbx_description
1 polymer ?
#
loop_
_entity_poly.entity_id
_entity_poly.type
_entity_poly.pdbx_seq_one_letter_code
_entity_poly.pdbx_strand_id
1 'polypeptide(L)'
;MRRIKDIFLHWDITIFSAHNKLPSDRDNADYAVVTYTEDDISRLNMPKKELLQRLNGSYDLAMDLSIPFHFINTVITWTQGEQLRIGFFHPRREKLYNFMLRRNIDATLDASYQSLVNYLHSFKKRGA
;
A
#
# COMPACT_ATOMS: atom_id res chain seq x y z
N MET A 1 10.90 5.71 -14.49
CA MET A 1 10.05 5.88 -13.30
C MET A 1 10.98 5.94 -12.09
N ARG A 2 10.94 6.99 -11.24
CA ARG A 2 11.76 7.02 -10.01
C ARG A 2 11.24 5.96 -9.03
N ARG A 3 12.15 5.27 -8.34
CA ARG A 3 11.77 4.25 -7.35
C ARG A 3 11.24 4.96 -6.10
N ILE A 4 10.25 4.38 -5.42
CA ILE A 4 9.69 4.93 -4.16
C ILE A 4 10.80 5.22 -3.12
N LYS A 5 11.87 4.42 -3.11
CA LYS A 5 13.04 4.66 -2.24
C LYS A 5 13.84 5.92 -2.57
N ASP A 6 13.86 6.37 -3.82
CA ASP A 6 14.54 7.64 -4.17
C ASP A 6 13.86 8.83 -3.47
N ILE A 7 12.59 8.65 -3.09
CA ILE A 7 11.79 9.62 -2.32
C ILE A 7 12.06 9.44 -0.82
N PHE A 8 12.19 8.20 -0.37
CA PHE A 8 12.23 7.79 1.04
C PHE A 8 13.50 6.98 1.39
N LEU A 9 14.66 7.63 1.27
CA LEU A 9 15.99 7.04 1.46
C LEU A 9 16.24 6.39 2.85
N HIS A 10 15.40 6.68 3.84
CA HIS A 10 15.56 6.18 5.22
C HIS A 10 14.36 5.38 5.71
N TRP A 11 13.42 5.03 4.82
CA TRP A 11 12.25 4.27 5.22
C TRP A 11 12.56 2.78 5.16
N ASP A 12 12.18 2.09 6.22
CA ASP A 12 11.95 0.66 6.19
C ASP A 12 10.62 0.41 5.47
N ILE A 13 10.65 -0.35 4.39
CA ILE A 13 9.52 -0.52 3.48
C ILE A 13 9.19 -1.99 3.38
N THR A 14 7.94 -2.33 3.69
CA THR A 14 7.36 -3.64 3.38
C THR A 14 6.36 -3.51 2.24
N ILE A 15 6.57 -4.27 1.17
CA ILE A 15 5.60 -4.41 0.09
C ILE A 15 4.72 -5.63 0.36
N PHE A 16 3.42 -5.39 0.44
CA PHE A 16 2.40 -6.43 0.51
C PHE A 16 1.75 -6.61 -0.86
N SER A 17 1.77 -7.82 -1.41
CA SER A 17 1.18 -8.11 -2.74
C SER A 17 0.70 -9.56 -2.88
N ALA A 18 -0.16 -9.82 -3.86
CA ALA A 18 -0.46 -11.19 -4.27
C ALA A 18 0.82 -11.83 -4.87
N HIS A 19 1.04 -13.12 -4.62
CA HIS A 19 2.28 -13.80 -5.04
C HIS A 19 2.57 -13.69 -6.55
N ASN A 20 1.53 -13.68 -7.39
CA ASN A 20 1.62 -13.57 -8.84
C ASN A 20 1.78 -12.12 -9.37
N LYS A 21 1.88 -11.12 -8.50
CA LYS A 21 1.98 -9.70 -8.85
C LYS A 21 3.26 -9.05 -8.33
N LEU A 22 4.30 -9.85 -8.10
CA LEU A 22 5.58 -9.31 -7.64
C LEU A 22 6.34 -8.61 -8.77
N PRO A 23 7.06 -7.52 -8.47
CA PRO A 23 8.05 -6.96 -9.38
C PRO A 23 9.10 -8.00 -9.76
N SER A 24 9.54 -7.98 -11.01
CA SER A 24 10.60 -8.87 -11.51
C SER A 24 11.97 -8.61 -10.87
N ASP A 25 12.18 -7.46 -10.23
CA ASP A 25 13.45 -7.03 -9.63
C ASP A 25 13.50 -7.18 -8.10
N ARG A 26 12.61 -8.00 -7.51
CA ARG A 26 12.49 -8.19 -6.05
C ARG A 26 13.79 -8.58 -5.35
N ASP A 27 14.69 -9.31 -6.02
CA ASP A 27 15.89 -9.87 -5.38
C ASP A 27 17.00 -8.82 -5.20
N ASN A 28 16.86 -7.64 -5.82
CA ASN A 28 17.80 -6.50 -5.70
C ASN A 28 17.18 -5.31 -4.96
N ALA A 29 16.13 -5.56 -4.19
CA ALA A 29 15.37 -4.53 -3.54
C ALA A 29 15.73 -4.39 -2.06
N ASP A 30 15.95 -3.16 -1.64
CA ASP A 30 16.18 -2.81 -0.23
C ASP A 30 14.87 -2.77 0.59
N TYR A 31 13.84 -3.54 0.21
CA TYR A 31 12.54 -3.58 0.88
C TYR A 31 12.17 -5.00 1.27
N ALA A 32 11.43 -5.17 2.37
CA ALA A 32 10.81 -6.43 2.71
C ALA A 32 9.62 -6.71 1.78
N VAL A 33 9.35 -7.98 1.51
CA VAL A 33 8.21 -8.41 0.70
C VAL A 33 7.43 -9.46 1.45
N VAL A 34 6.13 -9.22 1.62
CA VAL A 34 5.18 -10.20 2.13
C VAL A 34 4.16 -10.49 1.05
N THR A 35 4.04 -11.76 0.67
CA THR A 35 3.05 -12.18 -0.31
C THR A 35 1.97 -13.07 0.27
N TYR A 36 0.80 -13.04 -0.36
CA TYR A 36 -0.28 -13.96 -0.06
C TYR A 36 -0.75 -14.74 -1.29
N THR A 37 -1.33 -15.91 -1.03
CA THR A 37 -2.07 -16.74 -2.00
C THR A 37 -3.52 -16.93 -1.55
N GLU A 38 -4.32 -17.66 -2.32
CA GLU A 38 -5.70 -18.02 -1.91
C GLU A 38 -5.72 -18.88 -0.64
N ASP A 39 -4.70 -19.69 -0.42
CA ASP A 39 -4.56 -20.50 0.80
C ASP A 39 -4.40 -19.66 2.06
N ASP A 40 -4.01 -18.39 1.93
CA ASP A 40 -3.90 -17.45 3.04
C ASP A 40 -5.22 -16.78 3.40
N ILE A 41 -6.27 -17.04 2.62
CA ILE A 41 -7.59 -16.44 2.78
C ILE A 41 -8.57 -17.49 3.28
N SER A 42 -9.34 -17.14 4.31
CA SER A 42 -10.38 -18.01 4.85
C SER A 42 -11.61 -18.07 3.94
N ARG A 43 -12.50 -19.04 4.18
CA ARG A 43 -13.79 -19.16 3.46
C ARG A 43 -14.69 -17.92 3.59
N LEU A 44 -14.46 -17.06 4.59
CA LEU A 44 -15.17 -15.80 4.78
C LEU A 44 -14.46 -14.60 4.12
N ASN A 45 -13.50 -14.86 3.22
CA ASN A 45 -12.67 -13.85 2.55
C ASN A 45 -11.81 -13.00 3.51
N MET A 46 -11.53 -13.50 4.72
CA MET A 46 -10.66 -12.83 5.69
C MET A 46 -9.23 -13.38 5.63
N PRO A 47 -8.20 -12.52 5.76
CA PRO A 47 -6.82 -12.95 5.99
C PRO A 47 -6.73 -13.94 7.17
N LYS A 48 -6.08 -15.08 6.96
CA LYS A 48 -5.81 -16.03 8.05
C LYS A 48 -4.74 -15.46 8.99
N LYS A 49 -4.68 -16.01 10.21
CA LYS A 49 -3.76 -15.54 11.27
C LYS A 49 -2.29 -15.64 10.83
N GLU A 50 -1.95 -16.69 10.09
CA GLU A 50 -0.60 -16.96 9.58
C GLU A 50 -0.15 -15.87 8.60
N LEU A 51 -1.07 -15.33 7.79
CA LEU A 51 -0.79 -14.19 6.93
C LEU A 51 -0.55 -12.92 7.74
N LEU A 52 -1.38 -12.66 8.74
CA LEU A 52 -1.22 -11.50 9.63
C LEU A 52 0.09 -11.55 10.42
N GLN A 53 0.51 -12.74 10.84
CA GLN A 53 1.79 -12.95 11.53
C GLN A 53 3.00 -12.70 10.64
N ARG A 54 2.91 -12.94 9.33
CA ARG A 54 3.98 -12.57 8.39
C ARG A 54 4.10 -11.06 8.18
N LEU A 55 3.03 -10.31 8.47
CA LEU A 55 3.01 -8.85 8.46
C LEU A 55 3.35 -8.24 9.82
N ASN A 56 3.72 -9.05 10.82
CA ASN A 56 3.91 -8.63 12.21
C ASN A 56 5.03 -7.59 12.35
N GLY A 57 4.65 -6.33 12.27
CA GLY A 57 5.49 -5.14 12.42
C GLY A 57 4.63 -3.96 12.86
N SER A 58 5.27 -2.96 13.46
CA SER A 58 4.63 -1.67 13.69
C SER A 58 4.94 -0.77 12.50
N TYR A 59 3.90 -0.32 11.80
CA TYR A 59 4.05 0.55 10.66
C TYR A 59 3.57 1.95 11.03
N ASP A 60 4.36 2.97 10.72
CA ASP A 60 3.91 4.36 10.91
C ASP A 60 2.89 4.77 9.84
N LEU A 61 2.96 4.13 8.67
CA LEU A 61 2.16 4.43 7.48
C LEU A 61 1.82 3.14 6.70
N ALA A 62 0.55 2.98 6.33
CA ALA A 62 0.13 2.09 5.25
C ALA A 62 -0.39 2.87 4.05
N MET A 63 0.01 2.42 2.86
CA MET A 63 -0.48 2.93 1.58
C MET A 63 -1.14 1.82 0.77
N ASP A 64 -2.46 1.90 0.59
CA ASP A 64 -3.19 1.04 -0.34
C ASP A 64 -3.12 1.65 -1.74
N LEU A 65 -2.22 1.11 -2.55
CA LEU A 65 -1.98 1.54 -3.92
C LEU A 65 -3.04 1.02 -4.90
N SER A 66 -3.99 0.19 -4.46
CA SER A 66 -5.02 -0.32 -5.36
C SER A 66 -6.01 0.78 -5.75
N ILE A 67 -6.23 0.96 -7.05
CA ILE A 67 -7.27 1.86 -7.55
C ILE A 67 -8.67 1.28 -7.35
N PRO A 68 -9.00 0.07 -7.85
CA PRO A 68 -10.27 -0.57 -7.52
C PRO A 68 -10.28 -0.96 -6.05
N PHE A 69 -11.48 -1.15 -5.50
CA PHE A 69 -11.63 -1.65 -4.14
C PHE A 69 -11.14 -3.10 -4.03
N HIS A 70 -10.13 -3.31 -3.20
CA HIS A 70 -9.70 -4.64 -2.77
C HIS A 70 -9.96 -4.83 -1.28
N PHE A 71 -10.83 -5.79 -0.95
CA PHE A 71 -11.21 -6.09 0.42
C PHE A 71 -9.99 -6.52 1.26
N ILE A 72 -9.14 -7.41 0.73
CA ILE A 72 -7.93 -7.87 1.43
C ILE A 72 -7.00 -6.71 1.78
N ASN A 73 -6.70 -5.82 0.82
CA ASN A 73 -5.88 -4.63 1.08
C ASN A 73 -6.47 -3.77 2.19
N THR A 74 -7.79 -3.59 2.18
CA THR A 74 -8.52 -2.81 3.18
C THR A 74 -8.42 -3.45 4.57
N VAL A 75 -8.64 -4.77 4.67
CA VAL A 75 -8.54 -5.49 5.95
C VAL A 75 -7.10 -5.45 6.47
N ILE A 76 -6.11 -5.75 5.62
CA ILE A 76 -4.69 -5.69 6.02
C ILE A 76 -4.31 -4.31 6.50
N THR A 77 -4.64 -3.26 5.75
CA THR A 77 -4.34 -1.86 6.13
C THR A 77 -5.02 -1.47 7.45
N TRP A 78 -6.21 -2.00 7.71
CA TRP A 78 -6.95 -1.71 8.93
C TRP A 78 -6.44 -2.50 10.14
N THR A 79 -6.03 -3.76 9.96
CA THR A 79 -5.57 -4.63 11.05
C THR A 79 -4.18 -4.28 11.59
N GLN A 80 -3.36 -3.54 10.83
CA GLN A 80 -2.04 -3.11 11.29
C GLN A 80 -2.09 -1.99 12.36
N GLY A 81 -3.27 -1.45 12.70
CA GLY A 81 -3.45 -0.59 13.88
C GLY A 81 -3.50 0.92 13.60
N GLU A 82 -3.06 1.74 14.57
CA GLU A 82 -3.24 3.22 14.63
C GLU A 82 -2.37 4.04 13.68
N GLN A 83 -1.89 3.43 12.61
CA GLN A 83 -1.03 4.08 11.63
C GLN A 83 -1.79 5.05 10.73
N LEU A 84 -1.03 5.95 10.11
CA LEU A 84 -1.52 6.75 9.01
C LEU A 84 -1.92 5.83 7.86
N ARG A 85 -3.16 5.92 7.38
CA ARG A 85 -3.66 5.11 6.25
C ARG A 85 -3.97 6.00 5.08
N ILE A 86 -3.29 5.74 3.97
CA ILE A 86 -3.44 6.49 2.71
C ILE A 86 -3.90 5.53 1.61
N GLY A 87 -4.78 5.98 0.72
CA GLY A 87 -5.16 5.20 -0.45
C GLY A 87 -5.84 6.06 -1.51
N PHE A 88 -6.23 5.44 -2.63
CA PHE A 88 -7.06 6.11 -3.62
C PHE A 88 -8.53 6.15 -3.16
N PHE A 89 -9.23 7.24 -3.48
CA PHE A 89 -10.64 7.39 -3.13
C PHE A 89 -11.50 6.26 -3.71
N HIS A 90 -12.28 5.62 -2.86
CA HIS A 90 -13.35 4.70 -3.26
C HIS A 90 -14.44 4.69 -2.17
N PRO A 91 -15.75 4.80 -2.53
CA PRO A 91 -16.83 4.94 -1.54
C PRO A 91 -16.84 3.85 -0.46
N ARG A 92 -16.52 2.61 -0.84
CA ARG A 92 -16.50 1.44 0.07
C ARG A 92 -15.38 1.43 1.11
N ARG A 93 -14.31 2.22 0.95
CA ARG A 93 -13.20 2.29 1.92
C ARG A 93 -12.98 3.67 2.53
N GLU A 94 -13.77 4.67 2.14
CA GLU A 94 -13.62 6.05 2.58
C GLU A 94 -13.51 6.22 4.09
N LYS A 95 -14.35 5.52 4.84
CA LYS A 95 -14.39 5.62 6.30
C LYS A 95 -13.22 4.93 7.02
N LEU A 96 -12.37 4.20 6.30
CA LEU A 96 -11.31 3.36 6.88
C LEU A 96 -9.91 3.96 6.73
N TYR A 97 -9.78 5.01 5.91
CA TYR A 97 -8.51 5.66 5.58
C TYR A 97 -8.50 7.10 6.08
N ASN A 98 -7.34 7.58 6.54
CA ASN A 98 -7.19 8.95 7.04
C ASN A 98 -7.05 9.95 5.90
N PHE A 99 -6.35 9.56 4.84
CA PHE A 99 -6.13 10.39 3.66
C PHE A 99 -6.47 9.62 2.40
N MET A 100 -7.23 10.24 1.51
CA MET A 100 -7.58 9.66 0.24
C MET A 100 -7.24 10.58 -0.92
N LEU A 101 -6.59 9.99 -1.90
CA LEU A 101 -6.23 10.67 -3.14
C LEU A 101 -7.37 10.51 -4.13
N ARG A 102 -8.02 11.63 -4.48
CA ARG A 102 -8.94 11.68 -5.60
C ARG A 102 -8.13 11.68 -6.89
N ARG A 103 -8.55 10.86 -7.85
CA ARG A 103 -7.99 10.84 -9.20
C ARG A 103 -9.00 11.42 -10.18
N ASN A 104 -8.50 11.98 -11.27
CA ASN A 104 -9.33 12.23 -12.44
C ASN A 104 -9.74 10.88 -13.05
N ILE A 105 -11.02 10.72 -13.37
CA ILE A 105 -11.55 9.47 -13.93
C ILE A 105 -10.94 9.14 -15.30
N ASP A 106 -10.54 10.17 -16.05
CA ASP A 106 -9.92 10.04 -17.37
C ASP A 106 -8.40 9.87 -17.31
N ALA A 107 -7.81 9.94 -16.11
CA ALA A 107 -6.36 9.77 -15.95
C ALA A 107 -5.95 8.31 -16.11
N THR A 108 -4.83 8.08 -16.78
CA THR A 108 -4.17 6.78 -16.82
C THR A 108 -3.71 6.34 -15.42
N LEU A 109 -3.44 5.05 -15.26
CA LEU A 109 -2.87 4.52 -14.01
C LEU A 109 -1.54 5.22 -13.68
N ASP A 110 -0.66 5.36 -14.66
CA ASP A 110 0.64 6.03 -14.49
C ASP A 110 0.48 7.47 -14.04
N ALA A 111 -0.45 8.23 -14.64
CA ALA A 111 -0.74 9.60 -14.20
C ALA A 111 -1.28 9.66 -12.76
N SER A 112 -2.07 8.67 -12.36
CA SER A 112 -2.59 8.56 -10.99
C SER A 112 -1.47 8.31 -9.98
N TYR A 113 -0.55 7.37 -10.27
CA TYR A 113 0.60 7.10 -9.41
C TYR A 113 1.62 8.24 -9.40
N GLN A 114 1.84 8.89 -10.54
CA GLN A 114 2.70 10.08 -10.62
C GLN A 114 2.16 11.21 -9.75
N SER A 115 0.83 11.38 -9.70
CA SER A 115 0.19 12.35 -8.82
C SER A 115 0.44 12.03 -7.35
N LEU A 116 0.30 10.77 -6.93
CA LEU A 116 0.66 10.30 -5.59
C LEU A 116 2.12 10.64 -5.24
N VAL A 117 3.05 10.31 -6.14
CA VAL A 117 4.49 10.62 -5.98
C VAL A 117 4.72 12.11 -5.80
N ASN A 118 4.05 12.95 -6.59
CA ASN A 118 4.15 14.40 -6.49
C ASN A 118 3.62 14.92 -5.14
N TYR A 119 2.50 14.38 -4.64
CA TYR A 119 1.98 14.73 -3.32
C TYR A 119 2.97 14.39 -2.22
N LEU A 120 3.52 13.17 -2.22
CA LEU A 120 4.51 12.74 -1.23
C LEU A 120 5.77 13.61 -1.26
N HIS A 121 6.25 13.98 -2.45
CA HIS A 121 7.37 14.92 -2.60
C HIS A 121 7.08 16.32 -2.03
N SER A 122 5.84 16.81 -2.16
CA SER A 122 5.49 18.14 -1.66
C SER A 122 5.56 18.24 -0.14
N PHE A 123 5.29 17.15 0.58
CA PHE A 123 5.45 17.06 2.04
C PHE A 123 6.92 17.08 2.46
N LYS A 124 7.79 16.34 1.75
CA LYS A 124 9.24 16.32 2.05
C LYS A 124 9.89 17.70 1.98
N LYS A 125 9.46 18.56 1.06
CA LYS A 125 10.04 19.90 0.86
C LYS A 125 9.65 20.94 1.92
N ARG A 126 8.62 20.68 2.74
CA ARG A 126 8.14 21.64 3.76
C ARG A 126 8.68 21.37 5.16
N GLY A 127 9.40 20.27 5.36
CA GLY A 127 9.97 19.85 6.66
C GLY A 127 11.50 19.98 6.74
N ALA A 128 12.12 20.79 5.87
CA ALA A 128 13.54 21.14 5.92
C ALA A 128 13.70 22.64 6.17
#